data_AF-A0A4R9BE86-F1
#
_entry.id   AF-A0A4R9BE86-F1
#
_cell.length_a   1.000
_cell.length_b   1.000
_cell.length_c   1.000
_cell.angle_alpha   90.00
_cell.angle_beta   90.00
_cell.angle_gamma   90.00
#
_symmetry.space_group_name_H-M   'P 1'
#
loop_
_entity.id
_entity.type
_entity.pdbx_description
1 polymer ?
#
loop_
_entity_poly.entity_id
_entity_poly.type
_entity_poly.pdbx_seq_one_letter_code
_entity_poly.pdbx_strand_id
1 'polypeptide(L)'
;MNEPEAFRLLTLASARDNRSVSQSVAMVWAADLARVSITDATAALTLHYQERPDVWLQPGHVITGARRVQALRERDERVNGPRAIEPRHITLDRDDFERLTLQAIEAHRAEKEQANESN
;
A
#
# COMPACT_ATOMS: atom_id res chain seq x y z
N MET A 1 18.41 2.93 10.56
CA MET A 1 19.55 1.98 10.57
C MET A 1 20.78 2.63 11.17
N ASN A 2 21.75 1.83 11.61
CA ASN A 2 23.03 2.32 12.14
C ASN A 2 24.10 2.45 11.03
N GLU A 3 25.28 3.00 11.38
CA GLU A 3 26.39 3.20 10.44
C GLU A 3 26.88 1.90 9.78
N PRO A 4 27.15 0.80 10.50
CA PRO A 4 27.51 -0.47 9.87
C PRO A 4 26.47 -0.97 8.85
N GLU A 5 25.18 -0.83 9.14
CA GLU A 5 24.09 -1.19 8.22
C GLU A 5 24.07 -0.29 6.98
N ALA A 6 24.24 1.03 7.16
CA ALA A 6 24.31 1.98 6.05
C ALA A 6 25.52 1.71 5.15
N PHE A 7 26.68 1.38 5.73
CA PHE A 7 27.87 1.00 4.99
C PHE A 7 27.65 -0.27 4.15
N ARG A 8 26.99 -1.30 4.73
CA ARG A 8 26.61 -2.51 4.00
C ARG A 8 25.67 -2.20 2.84
N LEU A 9 24.65 -1.38 3.06
CA LEU A 9 23.71 -0.96 2.01
C LEU A 9 24.44 -0.25 0.87
N LEU A 10 25.33 0.69 1.19
CA LEU A 10 26.14 1.41 0.21
C LEU A 10 27.11 0.51 -0.55
N THR A 11 27.65 -0.52 0.12
CA THR A 11 28.49 -1.55 -0.52
C THR A 11 27.69 -2.37 -1.54
N LEU A 12 26.40 -2.63 -1.27
CA LEU A 12 25.52 -3.26 -2.28
C LEU A 12 25.21 -2.31 -3.44
N ALA A 13 25.10 -1.00 -3.17
CA ALA A 13 24.93 0.00 -4.21
C ALA A 13 26.20 0.16 -5.08
N SER A 14 27.40 0.04 -4.50
CA SER A 14 28.66 0.17 -5.25
C SER A 14 28.89 -0.90 -6.28
N ALA A 15 28.42 -2.13 -6.03
CA ALA A 15 28.44 -3.19 -7.03
C ALA A 15 27.64 -2.86 -8.30
N ARG A 16 26.68 -1.91 -8.23
CA ARG A 16 25.83 -1.52 -9.36
C ARG A 16 26.22 -0.18 -9.97
N ASP A 17 26.52 0.81 -9.13
CA ASP A 17 26.77 2.18 -9.57
C ASP A 17 28.25 2.50 -9.76
N ASN A 18 29.12 1.51 -9.55
CA ASN A 18 30.58 1.68 -9.53
C ASN A 18 31.02 2.85 -8.62
N ARG A 19 30.29 3.06 -7.51
CA ARG A 19 30.55 4.15 -6.55
C ARG A 19 31.62 3.77 -5.54
N SER A 20 32.48 4.72 -5.16
CA SER A 20 33.35 4.56 -4.00
C SER A 20 32.57 4.85 -2.72
N VAL A 21 32.69 3.98 -1.72
CA VAL A 21 31.99 4.10 -0.43
C VAL A 21 33.03 4.38 0.64
N SER A 22 32.90 5.54 1.30
CA SER A 22 33.70 5.87 2.47
C SER A 22 32.88 5.74 3.75
N GLN A 23 33.58 5.60 4.88
CA GLN A 23 32.94 5.57 6.19
C GLN A 23 32.19 6.88 6.50
N SER A 24 32.74 8.03 6.11
CA SER A 24 32.08 9.33 6.27
C SER A 24 30.75 9.42 5.52
N VAL A 25 30.65 8.84 4.32
CA VAL A 25 29.39 8.78 3.56
C VAL A 25 28.39 7.86 4.26
N ALA A 26 28.83 6.73 4.80
CA ALA A 26 27.97 5.82 5.55
C ALA A 26 27.42 6.46 6.83
N MET A 27 28.20 7.27 7.54
CA MET A 27 27.73 8.03 8.71
C MET A 27 26.58 8.98 8.35
N VAL A 28 26.71 9.71 7.23
CA VAL A 28 25.65 10.62 6.75
C VAL A 28 24.39 9.83 6.38
N TRP A 29 24.56 8.73 5.64
CA TRP A 29 23.45 7.87 5.26
C TRP A 29 22.76 7.24 6.47
N ALA A 30 23.50 6.88 7.52
CA ALA A 30 22.92 6.34 8.75
C ALA A 30 22.03 7.37 9.45
N ALA A 31 22.44 8.64 9.47
CA ALA A 31 21.62 9.72 10.01
C ALA A 31 20.34 9.92 9.20
N ASP A 32 20.45 10.00 7.86
CA ASP A 32 19.30 10.19 6.97
C ASP A 32 18.32 9.00 7.01
N LEU A 33 18.85 7.79 7.16
CA LEU A 33 18.10 6.54 7.18
C LEU A 33 17.85 6.02 8.60
N ALA A 34 17.94 6.88 9.63
CA ALA A 34 17.83 6.46 11.03
C ALA A 34 16.55 5.65 11.32
N ARG A 35 15.43 5.98 10.67
CA ARG A 35 14.12 5.34 10.84
C ARG A 35 13.82 4.21 9.85
N VAL A 36 14.74 3.90 8.94
CA VAL A 36 14.56 2.85 7.94
C VAL A 36 15.30 1.60 8.40
N SER A 37 14.66 0.43 8.31
CA SER A 37 15.30 -0.86 8.60
C SER A 37 16.21 -1.27 7.43
N ILE A 38 17.26 -2.06 7.71
CA ILE A 38 18.16 -2.53 6.65
C ILE A 38 17.44 -3.42 5.63
N THR A 39 16.47 -4.22 6.08
CA THR A 39 15.65 -5.08 5.21
C THR A 39 14.86 -4.24 4.21
N ASP A 40 14.17 -3.21 4.69
CA ASP A 40 13.33 -2.34 3.86
C ASP A 40 14.18 -1.51 2.90
N ALA A 41 15.33 -1.03 3.37
CA ALA A 41 16.27 -0.31 2.54
C ALA A 41 16.87 -1.17 1.43
N THR A 42 17.17 -2.44 1.70
CA THR A 42 17.70 -3.37 0.70
C THR A 42 16.66 -3.71 -0.37
N ALA A 43 15.40 -3.89 0.05
CA ALA A 43 14.28 -4.08 -0.88
C ALA A 43 14.04 -2.81 -1.72
N ALA A 44 14.07 -1.63 -1.10
CA ALA A 44 13.95 -0.34 -1.79
C ALA A 44 15.07 -0.12 -2.81
N LEU A 45 16.31 -0.46 -2.45
CA LEU A 45 17.48 -0.40 -3.32
C LEU A 45 17.32 -1.33 -4.53
N THR A 46 16.83 -2.56 -4.31
CA THR A 46 16.55 -3.51 -5.40
C THR A 46 15.46 -2.98 -6.33
N LEU A 47 14.36 -2.46 -5.77
CA LEU A 47 13.27 -1.85 -6.54
C LEU A 47 13.76 -0.67 -7.37
N HIS A 48 14.57 0.22 -6.79
CA HIS A 48 15.10 1.39 -7.48
C HIS A 48 15.89 1.01 -8.73
N TYR A 49 16.79 0.02 -8.63
CA TYR A 49 17.58 -0.40 -9.80
C TYR A 49 16.78 -1.15 -10.85
N GLN A 50 15.66 -1.78 -10.48
CA GLN A 50 14.74 -2.39 -11.44
C GLN A 50 13.92 -1.33 -12.19
N GLU A 51 13.50 -0.27 -11.50
CA GLU A 51 12.62 0.76 -12.08
C GLU A 51 13.40 1.89 -12.77
N ARG A 52 14.60 2.21 -12.28
CA ARG A 52 15.41 3.36 -12.70
C ARG A 52 16.91 2.99 -12.72
N PRO A 53 17.34 2.08 -13.61
CA PRO A 53 18.72 1.61 -13.64
C PRO A 53 19.75 2.72 -13.90
N ASP A 54 19.39 3.75 -14.66
CA ASP A 54 20.32 4.84 -15.03
C ASP A 54 20.38 5.99 -14.02
N VAL A 55 19.59 5.91 -12.93
CA VAL A 55 19.49 7.00 -11.94
C VAL A 55 20.31 6.66 -10.69
N TRP A 56 21.20 7.58 -10.32
CA TRP A 56 22.00 7.43 -9.11
C TRP A 56 21.15 7.27 -7.85
N LEU A 57 21.44 6.25 -7.04
CA LEU A 57 20.74 6.03 -5.78
C LEU A 57 21.15 7.07 -4.72
N GLN A 58 20.16 7.75 -4.15
CA GLN A 58 20.29 8.74 -3.08
C GLN A 58 19.45 8.31 -1.86
N PRO A 59 19.72 8.83 -0.64
CA PRO A 59 18.95 8.47 0.57
C PRO A 59 17.44 8.68 0.40
N GLY A 60 17.01 9.75 -0.26
CA GLY A 60 15.60 10.03 -0.51
C GLY A 60 14.88 8.95 -1.34
N HIS A 61 15.60 8.32 -2.27
CA HIS A 61 15.07 7.18 -3.05
C HIS A 61 14.86 5.96 -2.15
N VAL A 62 15.80 5.69 -1.25
CA VAL A 62 15.70 4.58 -0.28
C VAL A 62 14.53 4.81 0.68
N ILE A 63 14.36 6.03 1.22
CA ILE A 63 13.25 6.37 2.12
C ILE A 63 11.90 6.17 1.42
N THR A 64 11.77 6.69 0.20
CA THR A 64 10.53 6.59 -0.59
C THR A 64 10.23 5.14 -0.95
N GLY A 65 11.24 4.40 -1.41
CA GLY A 65 11.12 2.98 -1.72
C GLY A 65 10.77 2.15 -0.48
N ALA A 66 11.39 2.42 0.67
CA ALA A 66 11.11 1.69 1.92
C ALA A 66 9.66 1.84 2.36
N ARG A 67 9.11 3.07 2.28
CA ARG A 67 7.68 3.32 2.54
C ARG A 67 6.78 2.52 1.60
N ARG A 68 7.14 2.42 0.32
CA ARG A 68 6.40 1.61 -0.66
C ARG A 68 6.48 0.12 -0.34
N VAL A 69 7.64 -0.39 0.03
CA VAL A 69 7.82 -1.80 0.43
C VAL A 69 7.04 -2.12 1.70
N GLN A 70 6.96 -1.19 2.66
CA GLN A 70 6.11 -1.33 3.84
C GLN A 70 4.63 -1.39 3.46
N ALA A 71 4.13 -0.43 2.67
CA ALA A 71 2.74 -0.41 2.23
C ALA A 71 2.35 -1.67 1.42
N LEU A 72 3.27 -2.21 0.63
CA LEU A 72 3.07 -3.47 -0.10
C LEU A 72 2.92 -4.65 0.86
N ARG A 73 3.79 -4.77 1.86
CA ARG A 73 3.68 -5.82 2.88
C ARG A 73 2.39 -5.70 3.69
N GLU A 74 2.04 -4.50 4.15
CA GLU A 74 0.77 -4.25 4.86
C GLU A 74 -0.45 -4.60 3.99
N ARG A 75 -0.37 -4.36 2.68
CA ARG A 75 -1.42 -4.78 1.74
C ARG A 75 -1.47 -6.31 1.62
N ASP A 76 -0.34 -6.96 1.46
CA ASP A 76 -0.27 -8.42 1.32
C ASP A 76 -0.73 -9.12 2.61
N GLU A 77 -0.39 -8.58 3.78
CA GLU A 77 -0.90 -9.03 5.08
C GLU A 77 -2.42 -8.87 5.18
N ARG A 78 -3.00 -7.77 4.66
CA ARG A 78 -4.46 -7.61 4.63
C ARG A 78 -5.17 -8.57 3.67
N VAL A 79 -4.56 -8.87 2.54
CA VAL A 79 -5.19 -9.72 1.49
C VAL A 79 -5.03 -11.20 1.81
N ASN A 80 -3.81 -11.60 2.20
CA ASN A 80 -3.41 -13.00 2.37
C ASN A 80 -3.31 -13.42 3.84
N GLY A 81 -3.34 -12.48 4.78
CA GLY A 81 -3.35 -12.79 6.20
C GLY A 81 -4.63 -13.49 6.64
N PRO A 82 -4.64 -14.08 7.84
CA PRO A 82 -5.82 -14.71 8.39
C PRO A 82 -6.96 -13.69 8.46
N ARG A 83 -8.06 -13.95 7.76
CA ARG A 83 -9.25 -13.10 7.84
C ARG A 83 -9.81 -13.22 9.26
N ALA A 84 -9.65 -12.16 10.05
CA ALA A 84 -10.28 -12.07 11.38
C ALA A 84 -11.80 -11.94 11.30
N ILE A 85 -12.33 -11.63 10.12
CA ILE A 85 -13.77 -11.46 9.87
C ILE A 85 -14.25 -12.71 9.14
N GLU A 86 -15.11 -13.49 9.79
CA GLU A 86 -15.87 -14.52 9.10
C GLU A 86 -16.67 -13.89 7.96
N PRO A 87 -16.64 -14.45 6.74
CA PRO A 87 -17.44 -13.95 5.65
C PRO A 87 -18.90 -13.86 6.10
N ARG A 88 -19.50 -12.66 6.03
CA ARG A 88 -20.93 -12.53 6.29
C ARG A 88 -21.65 -13.40 5.27
N HIS A 89 -22.36 -14.41 5.76
CA HIS A 89 -23.19 -15.26 4.91
C HIS A 89 -24.40 -14.43 4.46
N ILE A 90 -24.30 -13.84 3.27
CA ILE A 90 -25.39 -13.05 2.68
C ILE A 90 -26.45 -14.05 2.20
N THR A 91 -27.53 -14.21 2.96
CA THR A 91 -28.74 -14.88 2.49
C THR A 91 -29.60 -13.86 1.78
N LEU A 92 -29.53 -13.81 0.45
CA LEU A 92 -30.51 -13.08 -0.34
C LEU A 92 -31.73 -13.99 -0.50
N ASP A 93 -32.79 -13.71 0.26
CA ASP A 93 -34.11 -14.25 -0.03
C ASP A 93 -34.67 -13.48 -1.23
N ARG A 94 -34.64 -14.12 -2.40
CA ARG A 94 -35.02 -13.49 -3.66
C ARG A 94 -36.52 -13.20 -3.71
N ASP A 95 -37.33 -14.08 -3.15
CA ASP A 95 -38.79 -13.94 -3.20
C ASP A 95 -39.24 -12.80 -2.29
N ASP A 96 -38.65 -12.70 -1.10
CA ASP A 96 -38.91 -11.57 -0.20
C ASP A 96 -38.45 -10.24 -0.79
N PHE A 97 -37.26 -10.22 -1.41
CA PHE A 97 -36.76 -9.03 -2.10
C PHE A 97 -37.69 -8.57 -3.23
N GLU A 98 -38.14 -9.49 -4.08
CA GLU A 98 -39.05 -9.18 -5.19
C GLU A 98 -40.40 -8.67 -4.67
N ARG A 99 -40.93 -9.27 -3.61
CA ARG A 99 -42.16 -8.82 -2.95
C ARG A 99 -42.03 -7.40 -2.39
N LEU A 100 -40.98 -7.12 -1.62
CA LEU A 100 -40.75 -5.78 -1.04
C LEU A 100 -40.56 -4.73 -2.12
N THR A 101 -39.90 -5.09 -3.22
CA THR A 101 -39.71 -4.20 -4.38
C THR A 101 -41.04 -3.83 -5.03
N LEU A 102 -41.92 -4.81 -5.26
CA LEU A 102 -43.24 -4.57 -5.84
C LEU A 102 -44.11 -3.69 -4.93
N GLN A 103 -44.11 -3.95 -3.61
CA GLN A 103 -44.84 -3.13 -2.65
C GLN A 103 -44.36 -1.67 -2.65
N ALA A 104 -43.05 -1.45 -2.71
CA ALA A 104 -42.47 -0.11 -2.78
C ALA A 104 -42.87 0.62 -4.08
N ILE A 105 -42.89 -0.09 -5.22
CA ILE A 105 -43.33 0.47 -6.51
C ILE A 105 -44.82 0.88 -6.44
N GLU A 106 -45.66 0.03 -5.86
CA GLU A 106 -47.10 0.30 -5.72
C GLU A 106 -47.36 1.48 -4.78
N ALA A 107 -46.71 1.52 -3.61
CA ALA A 107 -46.82 2.63 -2.68
C ALA A 107 -46.42 3.96 -3.33
N HIS A 108 -45.30 3.99 -4.07
CA HIS A 108 -44.87 5.19 -4.77
C HIS A 108 -45.89 5.64 -5.84
N ARG A 109 -46.51 4.71 -6.57
CA ARG A 109 -47.56 5.05 -7.56
C ARG A 109 -48.78 5.66 -6.88
N ALA A 110 -49.25 5.07 -5.78
CA ALA A 110 -50.39 5.59 -5.03
C ALA A 110 -50.13 7.00 -4.45
N GLU A 111 -48.93 7.24 -3.90
CA GLU A 111 -48.54 8.58 -3.43
C GLU A 111 -48.54 9.62 -4.56
N LYS A 112 -48.07 9.25 -5.75
CA LYS A 112 -48.10 10.13 -6.93
C LYS A 112 -49.52 10.43 -7.39
N GLU A 113 -50.42 9.46 -7.37
CA GLU A 113 -51.82 9.65 -7.73
C GLU A 113 -52.54 10.56 -6.72
N GLN A 114 -52.34 10.34 -5.41
CA GLN A 114 -52.89 11.20 -4.36
C GLN A 114 -52.35 12.64 -4.43
N ALA A 115 -51.06 12.82 -4.73
CA ALA A 115 -50.46 14.14 -4.92
C ALA A 115 -51.00 14.87 -6.17
N ASN A 116 -51.44 14.12 -7.18
CA ASN A 116 -52.00 14.67 -8.41
C ASN A 116 -53.52 14.97 -8.29
N GLU A 117 -54.24 14.28 -7.40
CA GLU A 117 -55.65 14.55 -7.07
C GLU A 117 -55.85 15.71 -6.08
N SER A 118 -54.80 16.07 -5.33
CA SER A 118 -54.83 17.14 -4.32
C SER A 118 -54.46 18.53 -4.88
N ASN A 119 -54.34 18.67 -6.20
CA ASN A 119 -53.87 19.86 -6.92
C ASN A 119 -54.91 20.30 -7.96
#